data_AF-A0A5D4H9U0-F1
#
_entry.id   AF-A0A5D4H9U0-F1
#
_cell.length_a   1.000
_cell.length_b   1.000
_cell.length_c   1.000
_cell.angle_alpha   90.00
_cell.angle_beta   90.00
_cell.angle_gamma   90.00
#
_symmetry.space_group_name_H-M   'P 1'
#
loop_
_entity.id
_entity.type
_entity.pdbx_description
1 polymer ?
#
loop_
_entity_poly.entity_id
_entity_poly.type
_entity_poly.pdbx_seq_one_letter_code
_entity_poly.pdbx_strand_id
1 'polypeptide(L)'
;MGEYIKYRGREVKIGTLDNMYYTSYQKFVVAMEAGLLRTGTGSSLPSVYMEIEQGFRFRFPFPDEDKLDFGKIIEPHDRGIPIQIPAEEINGPATDPKPKDIDLDIVQQKPIIRESDGKFCLALVLRNPVTNEWFGIESNQIIRTFIENLIRNKIINEHDNKKKNFYRAVAIRILKGYPLSVLSEYKSAVLKANDIQSLQYSDKQNRRLNKGI
;
A
#
# COMPACT_ATOMS: atom_id res chain seq x y z
N MET A 1 -16.39 -7.00 6.58
CA MET A 1 -15.97 -8.36 6.16
C MET A 1 -14.45 -8.43 6.19
N GLY A 2 -13.87 -9.57 6.58
CA GLY A 2 -12.41 -9.75 6.69
C GLY A 2 -11.83 -10.49 5.48
N GLU A 3 -10.56 -10.22 5.19
CA GLU A 3 -9.79 -10.92 4.15
C GLU A 3 -8.81 -11.90 4.82
N TYR A 4 -8.72 -13.12 4.26
CA TYR A 4 -7.97 -14.23 4.84
C TYR A 4 -7.08 -14.92 3.81
N ILE A 5 -5.93 -15.40 4.26
CA ILE A 5 -5.00 -16.18 3.44
C ILE A 5 -4.48 -17.38 4.23
N LYS A 6 -4.09 -18.44 3.54
CA LYS A 6 -3.36 -19.55 4.17
C LYS A 6 -1.87 -19.23 4.16
N TYR A 7 -1.32 -18.88 5.31
CA TYR A 7 0.12 -18.70 5.52
C TYR A 7 0.69 -19.93 6.23
N ARG A 8 1.64 -20.64 5.60
CA ARG A 8 2.21 -21.91 6.12
C ARG A 8 1.12 -22.93 6.49
N GLY A 9 0.07 -23.00 5.66
CA GLY A 9 -1.06 -23.91 5.84
C GLY A 9 -2.10 -23.48 6.90
N ARG A 10 -1.88 -22.39 7.63
CA ARG A 10 -2.84 -21.85 8.61
C ARG A 10 -3.58 -20.65 8.04
N GLU A 11 -4.88 -20.59 8.27
CA GLU A 11 -5.67 -19.42 7.88
C GLU A 11 -5.35 -18.24 8.80
N VAL A 12 -5.03 -17.10 8.18
CA VAL A 12 -4.59 -15.88 8.84
C VAL A 12 -5.33 -14.71 8.23
N LYS A 13 -5.90 -13.86 9.08
CA LYS A 13 -6.52 -12.60 8.65
C LYS A 13 -5.44 -11.63 8.17
N ILE A 14 -5.62 -11.07 6.98
CA ILE A 14 -4.69 -10.12 6.36
C ILE A 14 -5.24 -8.69 6.32
N GLY A 15 -6.57 -8.53 6.39
CA GLY A 15 -7.19 -7.23 6.24
C GLY A 15 -8.71 -7.21 6.40
N THR A 16 -9.25 -6.07 5.99
CA THR A 16 -10.64 -5.88 5.59
C THR A 16 -10.73 -5.86 4.06
N LEU A 17 -11.94 -5.71 3.52
CA LEU A 17 -12.13 -5.50 2.08
C LEU A 17 -11.39 -4.26 1.57
N ASP A 18 -11.25 -3.23 2.42
CA ASP A 18 -10.70 -1.94 2.01
C ASP A 18 -9.19 -1.85 2.25
N ASN A 19 -8.69 -2.45 3.34
CA ASN A 19 -7.33 -2.24 3.81
C ASN A 19 -6.71 -3.49 4.48
N MET A 20 -5.47 -3.78 4.11
CA MET A 20 -4.64 -4.88 4.64
C MET A 20 -3.86 -4.43 5.86
N TYR A 21 -4.55 -4.35 7.00
CA TYR A 21 -3.94 -3.90 8.25
C TYR A 21 -3.03 -4.93 8.92
N TYR A 22 -3.15 -6.23 8.59
CA TYR A 22 -2.53 -7.32 9.33
C TYR A 22 -1.22 -7.83 8.71
N THR A 23 -0.76 -7.17 7.64
CA THR A 23 0.55 -7.45 7.03
C THR A 23 1.01 -6.25 6.20
N SER A 24 2.32 -6.06 6.08
CA SER A 24 2.88 -5.05 5.17
C SER A 24 3.11 -5.64 3.78
N TYR A 25 3.16 -4.78 2.77
CA TYR A 25 3.46 -5.19 1.39
C TYR A 25 4.74 -6.04 1.31
N GLN A 26 5.82 -5.58 1.95
CA GLN A 26 7.12 -6.26 1.92
C GLN A 26 7.05 -7.66 2.54
N LYS A 27 6.34 -7.83 3.65
CA LYS A 27 6.14 -9.16 4.25
C LYS A 27 5.32 -10.07 3.35
N PHE A 28 4.32 -9.51 2.68
CA PHE A 28 3.50 -10.24 1.72
C PHE A 28 4.32 -10.71 0.51
N VAL A 29 5.14 -9.83 -0.09
CA VAL A 29 6.09 -10.18 -1.17
C VAL A 29 6.96 -11.35 -0.74
N VAL A 30 7.67 -11.21 0.39
CA VAL A 30 8.62 -12.23 0.87
C VAL A 30 7.91 -13.56 1.12
N ALA A 31 6.72 -13.55 1.71
CA ALA A 31 5.94 -14.76 1.94
C ALA A 31 5.44 -15.41 0.64
N MET A 32 5.09 -14.60 -0.36
CA MET A 32 4.66 -15.06 -1.68
C MET A 32 5.82 -15.72 -2.43
N GLU A 33 6.97 -15.05 -2.51
CA GLU A 33 8.18 -15.54 -3.17
C GLU A 33 8.70 -16.83 -2.53
N ALA A 34 8.57 -16.96 -1.21
CA ALA A 34 8.91 -18.18 -0.48
C ALA A 34 7.87 -19.31 -0.62
N GLY A 35 6.80 -19.14 -1.41
CA GLY A 35 5.75 -20.14 -1.62
C GLY A 35 4.93 -20.46 -0.37
N LEU A 36 4.89 -19.55 0.60
CA LEU A 36 4.24 -19.76 1.91
C LEU A 36 2.76 -19.39 1.90
N LEU A 37 2.28 -18.73 0.84
CA LEU A 37 0.91 -18.22 0.70
C LEU A 37 0.06 -19.11 -0.20
N ARG A 38 -1.17 -19.38 0.23
CA ARG A 38 -2.23 -20.00 -0.57
C ARG A 38 -3.55 -19.30 -0.32
N THR A 39 -4.49 -19.43 -1.23
CA THR A 39 -5.84 -18.86 -1.11
C THR A 39 -6.51 -19.29 0.19
N GLY A 40 -7.04 -18.31 0.93
CA GLY A 40 -7.92 -18.53 2.09
C GLY A 40 -9.35 -18.82 1.66
N THR A 41 -10.21 -19.15 2.63
CA THR A 41 -11.63 -19.42 2.33
C THR A 41 -12.36 -18.12 1.99
N GLY A 42 -12.95 -18.03 0.79
CA GLY A 42 -13.73 -16.85 0.38
C GLY A 42 -12.89 -15.61 0.01
N SER A 43 -11.57 -15.76 -0.10
CA SER A 43 -10.63 -14.68 -0.45
C SER A 43 -10.00 -14.89 -1.82
N SER A 44 -9.44 -13.82 -2.38
CA SER A 44 -8.76 -13.83 -3.67
C SER A 44 -7.44 -14.60 -3.61
N LEU A 45 -6.92 -14.96 -4.79
CA LEU A 45 -5.57 -15.52 -4.92
C LEU A 45 -4.52 -14.53 -4.34
N PRO A 46 -3.45 -15.03 -3.69
CA PRO A 46 -2.41 -14.16 -3.14
C PRO A 46 -1.85 -13.14 -4.14
N SER A 47 -1.68 -13.54 -5.40
CA SER A 47 -1.17 -12.67 -6.47
C SER A 47 -2.07 -11.49 -6.79
N VAL A 48 -3.39 -11.62 -6.62
CA VAL A 48 -4.35 -10.54 -6.91
C VAL A 48 -4.12 -9.36 -5.96
N TYR A 49 -3.78 -9.62 -4.70
CA TYR A 49 -3.48 -8.54 -3.75
C TYR A 49 -2.22 -7.76 -4.10
N MET A 50 -1.34 -8.34 -4.92
CA MET A 50 -0.10 -7.72 -5.36
C MET A 50 -0.28 -6.80 -6.56
N GLU A 51 -1.41 -6.90 -7.27
CA GLU A 51 -1.72 -6.09 -8.44
C GLU A 51 -2.08 -4.67 -8.01
N ILE A 52 -1.27 -3.68 -8.44
CA ILE A 52 -1.56 -2.25 -8.21
C ILE A 52 -2.93 -1.86 -8.75
N GLU A 53 -3.26 -2.38 -9.93
CA GLU A 53 -4.50 -2.12 -10.67
C GLU A 53 -5.75 -2.59 -9.90
N GLN A 54 -5.62 -3.51 -8.94
CA GLN A 54 -6.72 -4.05 -8.11
C GLN A 54 -6.95 -3.23 -6.83
N GLY A 55 -6.43 -2.00 -6.81
CA GLY A 55 -6.67 -1.03 -5.74
C GLY A 55 -5.81 -1.28 -4.51
N PHE A 56 -4.49 -1.47 -4.71
CA PHE A 56 -3.45 -1.65 -3.68
C PHE A 56 -3.88 -1.27 -2.25
N ARG A 57 -4.04 -2.28 -1.40
CA ARG A 57 -4.69 -2.15 -0.07
C ARG A 57 -3.71 -2.22 1.09
N PHE A 58 -2.41 -2.31 0.82
CA PHE A 58 -1.45 -2.48 1.89
C PHE A 58 -1.38 -1.27 2.80
N ARG A 59 -1.29 -1.56 4.09
CA ARG A 59 -1.09 -0.56 5.12
C ARG A 59 0.22 0.19 4.89
N PHE A 60 0.21 1.36 5.47
CA PHE A 60 1.37 2.21 5.59
C PHE A 60 2.55 1.49 6.29
N PRO A 61 3.80 1.65 5.83
CA PRO A 61 4.92 0.80 6.25
C PRO A 61 5.52 1.25 7.59
N PHE A 62 4.76 1.17 8.69
CA PHE A 62 5.26 1.63 9.98
C PHE A 62 6.47 0.80 10.48
N PRO A 63 7.58 1.46 10.90
CA PRO A 63 8.80 0.77 11.31
C PRO A 63 8.68 -0.17 12.52
N ASP A 64 7.79 0.13 13.44
CA ASP A 64 7.58 -0.67 14.65
C ASP A 64 6.89 -2.01 14.37
N GLU A 65 6.30 -2.17 13.18
CA GLU A 65 5.57 -3.36 12.80
C GLU A 65 6.42 -4.39 12.08
N ASP A 66 7.64 -4.04 11.66
CA ASP A 66 8.53 -4.95 10.92
C ASP A 66 8.75 -6.28 11.65
N LYS A 67 8.83 -6.24 12.98
CA LYS A 67 9.09 -7.40 13.84
C LYS A 67 7.85 -8.24 14.15
N LEU A 68 6.66 -7.78 13.78
CA LEU A 68 5.44 -8.53 14.01
C LEU A 68 5.37 -9.77 13.11
N ASP A 69 4.78 -10.84 13.60
CA ASP A 69 4.49 -12.00 12.78
C ASP A 69 3.47 -11.67 11.68
N PHE A 70 3.44 -12.49 10.63
CA PHE A 70 2.44 -12.37 9.57
C PHE A 70 1.02 -12.52 10.16
N GLY A 71 0.14 -11.56 9.90
CA GLY A 71 -1.21 -11.54 10.47
C GLY A 71 -1.33 -10.86 11.84
N LYS A 72 -0.25 -10.30 12.38
CA LYS A 72 -0.25 -9.57 13.65
C LYS A 72 -0.27 -8.06 13.42
N ILE A 73 -0.88 -7.35 14.35
CA ILE A 73 -1.05 -5.90 14.34
C ILE A 73 -0.75 -5.31 15.71
N ILE A 74 -0.41 -4.01 15.70
CA ILE A 74 -0.46 -3.16 16.88
C ILE A 74 -1.80 -2.43 16.85
N GLU A 75 -2.52 -2.42 17.98
CA GLU A 75 -3.75 -1.66 18.13
C GLU A 75 -3.45 -0.24 18.66
N PRO A 76 -4.23 0.79 18.25
CA PRO A 76 -5.28 0.72 17.24
C PRO A 76 -4.69 0.48 15.84
N HIS A 77 -5.35 -0.33 15.01
CA HIS A 77 -4.85 -0.65 13.66
C HIS A 77 -4.92 0.52 12.67
N ASP A 78 -5.84 1.46 12.88
CA ASP A 78 -6.10 2.63 12.04
C ASP A 78 -5.26 3.84 12.47
N ARG A 79 -3.94 3.70 12.31
CA ARG A 79 -2.94 4.67 12.76
C ARG A 79 -2.71 5.75 11.71
N GLY A 80 -2.63 6.98 12.17
CA GLY A 80 -2.15 8.13 11.41
C GLY A 80 -0.85 8.67 11.97
N ILE A 81 -0.12 9.41 11.14
CA ILE A 81 1.00 10.25 11.60
C ILE A 81 0.51 11.68 11.61
N PRO A 82 0.33 12.28 12.80
CA PRO A 82 -0.17 13.65 12.89
C PRO A 82 0.83 14.57 12.19
N ILE A 83 0.32 15.54 11.46
CA ILE A 83 1.05 16.61 10.80
C ILE A 83 0.24 17.88 10.90
N GLN A 84 0.89 19.00 11.20
CA GLN A 84 0.31 20.32 11.14
C GLN A 84 0.71 21.00 9.82
N ILE A 85 -0.28 21.36 9.01
CA ILE A 85 -0.07 21.93 7.68
C ILE A 85 -0.60 23.36 7.66
N PRO A 86 0.15 24.35 7.15
CA PRO A 86 -0.40 25.68 6.91
C PRO A 86 -1.58 25.57 5.94
N ALA A 87 -2.75 26.11 6.29
CA ALA A 87 -3.94 25.99 5.47
C ALA A 87 -3.79 26.57 4.05
N GLU A 88 -2.86 27.51 3.86
CA GLU A 88 -2.45 28.08 2.58
C GLU A 88 -1.93 27.02 1.59
N GLU A 89 -1.31 25.94 2.08
CA GLU A 89 -0.78 24.85 1.24
C GLU A 89 -1.88 23.93 0.70
N ILE A 90 -3.08 23.95 1.30
CA ILE A 90 -4.21 23.09 0.93
C ILE A 90 -5.27 23.89 0.15
N ASN A 91 -5.61 25.09 0.60
CA ASN A 91 -6.74 25.87 0.08
C ASN A 91 -6.33 26.96 -0.94
N GLY A 92 -5.04 27.08 -1.28
CA GLY A 92 -4.53 28.14 -2.14
C GLY A 92 -4.19 29.44 -1.37
N PRO A 93 -3.75 30.51 -2.07
CA PRO A 93 -3.29 31.73 -1.43
C PRO A 93 -4.41 32.35 -0.57
N ALA A 94 -4.08 32.59 0.70
CA ALA A 94 -5.01 33.06 1.72
C ALA A 94 -5.67 34.40 1.37
N THR A 95 -6.99 34.45 1.56
CA THR A 95 -7.69 35.69 1.90
C THR A 95 -7.53 35.96 3.41
N ASP A 96 -7.44 37.23 3.79
CA ASP A 96 -7.39 37.63 5.20
C ASP A 96 -8.76 37.35 5.86
N PRO A 97 -8.85 36.72 7.04
CA PRO A 97 -7.78 36.35 7.97
C PRO A 97 -6.98 35.11 7.54
N LYS A 98 -5.65 35.15 7.78
CA LYS A 98 -4.74 34.00 7.57
C LYS A 98 -5.34 32.71 8.13
N PRO A 99 -5.53 31.68 7.30
CA PRO A 99 -6.17 30.46 7.74
C PRO A 99 -5.25 29.72 8.70
N LYS A 100 -5.82 29.26 9.81
CA LYS A 100 -5.10 28.53 10.86
C LYS A 100 -4.50 27.25 10.29
N ASP A 101 -3.37 26.83 10.84
CA ASP A 101 -2.81 25.52 10.54
C ASP A 101 -3.86 24.42 10.76
N ILE A 102 -3.81 23.40 9.89
CA ILE A 102 -4.74 22.27 9.88
C ILE A 102 -3.98 21.04 10.34
N ASP A 103 -4.52 20.38 11.35
CA ASP A 103 -4.03 19.08 11.80
C ASP A 103 -4.58 17.98 10.89
N LEU A 104 -3.70 17.20 10.29
CA LEU A 104 -4.01 16.06 9.44
C LEU A 104 -3.17 14.85 9.88
N ASP A 105 -3.63 13.65 9.53
CA ASP A 105 -2.90 12.41 9.70
C ASP A 105 -2.42 11.91 8.33
N ILE A 106 -1.13 11.60 8.17
CA ILE A 106 -0.69 10.74 7.06
C ILE A 106 -1.11 9.32 7.39
N VAL A 107 -2.02 8.74 6.60
CA VAL A 107 -2.61 7.42 6.88
C VAL A 107 -2.18 6.35 5.87
N GLN A 108 -1.85 6.74 4.64
CA GLN A 108 -1.48 5.78 3.59
C GLN A 108 -0.59 6.39 2.51
N GLN A 109 0.11 5.52 1.78
CA GLN A 109 0.70 5.83 0.49
C GLN A 109 0.11 4.85 -0.53
N LYS A 110 -0.50 5.36 -1.60
CA LYS A 110 -1.19 4.55 -2.62
C LYS A 110 -0.55 4.72 -3.99
N PRO A 111 -0.26 3.62 -4.71
CA PRO A 111 0.04 3.69 -6.13
C PRO A 111 -1.20 4.07 -6.93
N ILE A 112 -1.11 5.13 -7.72
CA ILE A 112 -2.20 5.62 -8.57
C ILE A 112 -1.66 6.04 -9.94
N ILE A 113 -2.58 6.21 -10.89
CA ILE A 113 -2.33 6.96 -12.12
C ILE A 113 -2.80 8.40 -11.86
N ARG A 114 -1.87 9.35 -11.86
CA ARG A 114 -2.14 10.76 -11.59
C ARG A 114 -3.10 11.33 -12.62
N GLU A 115 -4.16 12.01 -12.18
CA GLU A 115 -5.19 12.52 -13.08
C GLU A 115 -4.66 13.61 -14.03
N SER A 116 -3.73 14.44 -13.55
CA SER A 116 -3.23 15.59 -14.29
C SER A 116 -2.40 15.25 -15.52
N ASP A 117 -1.67 14.13 -15.50
CA ASP A 117 -0.71 13.76 -16.56
C ASP A 117 -0.73 12.28 -16.96
N GLY A 118 -1.60 11.47 -16.36
CA GLY A 118 -1.72 10.03 -16.64
C GLY A 118 -0.49 9.22 -16.21
N LYS A 119 0.42 9.78 -15.40
CA LYS A 119 1.63 9.08 -14.97
C LYS A 119 1.42 8.34 -13.67
N PHE A 120 2.09 7.20 -13.55
CA PHE A 120 2.18 6.47 -12.30
C PHE A 120 2.84 7.34 -11.21
N CYS A 121 2.24 7.40 -10.03
CA CYS A 121 2.86 7.98 -8.84
C CYS A 121 2.41 7.28 -7.55
N LEU A 122 3.14 7.55 -6.46
CA LEU A 122 2.78 7.11 -5.11
C LEU A 122 2.16 8.29 -4.36
N ALA A 123 0.85 8.43 -4.43
CA ALA A 123 0.13 9.49 -3.74
C ALA A 123 0.16 9.29 -2.22
N LEU A 124 0.26 10.40 -1.48
CA LEU A 124 0.04 10.41 -0.04
C LEU A 124 -1.45 10.58 0.23
N VAL A 125 -1.97 9.79 1.17
CA VAL A 125 -3.34 9.89 1.63
C VAL A 125 -3.32 10.46 3.04
N LEU A 126 -4.03 11.58 3.21
CA LEU A 126 -4.19 12.27 4.48
C LEU A 126 -5.61 12.10 5.00
N ARG A 127 -5.78 12.20 6.31
CA ARG A 127 -7.08 12.17 6.98
C ARG A 127 -7.17 13.32 7.97
N ASN A 128 -8.29 14.04 7.99
CA ASN A 128 -8.57 14.96 9.10
C ASN A 128 -9.02 14.15 10.33
N PRO A 129 -8.31 14.21 11.47
CA PRO A 129 -8.63 13.39 12.64
C PRO A 129 -9.95 13.79 13.32
N VAL A 130 -10.48 14.99 13.04
CA VAL A 130 -11.74 15.50 13.61
C VAL A 130 -12.93 15.18 12.70
N THR A 131 -12.83 15.49 11.40
CA THR A 131 -13.93 15.31 10.44
C THR A 131 -13.93 13.93 9.79
N ASN A 132 -12.83 13.18 9.89
CA ASN A 132 -12.59 11.92 9.18
C ASN A 132 -12.62 12.06 7.65
N GLU A 133 -12.43 13.27 7.12
CA GLU A 133 -12.31 13.53 5.69
C GLU A 133 -10.95 13.09 5.16
N TRP A 134 -10.94 12.59 3.91
CA TRP A 134 -9.76 12.02 3.27
C TRP A 134 -9.29 12.89 2.11
N PHE A 135 -7.97 13.09 2.01
CA PHE A 135 -7.33 13.91 0.99
C PHE A 135 -6.21 13.14 0.30
N GLY A 136 -6.09 13.31 -1.02
CA GLY A 136 -5.00 12.73 -1.82
C GLY A 136 -4.03 13.81 -2.27
N ILE A 137 -2.73 13.58 -2.07
CA ILE A 137 -1.66 14.42 -2.63
C ILE A 137 -0.88 13.60 -3.65
N GLU A 138 -0.98 14.00 -4.91
CA GLU A 138 -0.34 13.30 -6.04
C GLU A 138 0.98 13.93 -6.47
N SER A 139 1.23 15.19 -6.10
CA SER A 139 2.40 15.95 -6.53
C SER A 139 3.66 15.52 -5.78
N ASN A 140 4.63 14.96 -6.50
CA ASN A 140 5.92 14.54 -5.94
C ASN A 140 6.66 15.69 -5.23
N GLN A 141 6.53 16.91 -5.76
CA GLN A 141 7.17 18.08 -5.16
C GLN A 141 6.54 18.41 -3.80
N ILE A 142 5.20 18.41 -3.74
CA ILE A 142 4.46 18.69 -2.50
C ILE A 142 4.76 17.59 -1.47
N ILE A 143 4.67 16.31 -1.87
CA ILE A 143 5.01 15.16 -1.03
C ILE A 143 6.43 15.32 -0.46
N ARG A 144 7.42 15.64 -1.30
CA ARG A 144 8.80 15.81 -0.86
C ARG A 144 8.94 16.92 0.18
N THR A 145 8.31 18.07 -0.05
CA THR A 145 8.29 19.18 0.92
C THR A 145 7.69 18.74 2.26
N PHE A 146 6.55 18.03 2.24
CA PHE A 146 5.93 17.48 3.44
C PHE A 146 6.87 16.58 4.23
N ILE A 147 7.52 15.65 3.52
CA ILE A 147 8.42 14.70 4.15
C ILE A 147 9.67 15.39 4.69
N GLU A 148 10.27 16.33 3.97
CA GLU A 148 11.43 17.07 4.48
C GLU A 148 11.09 17.85 5.75
N ASN A 149 9.89 18.45 5.81
CA ASN A 149 9.41 19.14 7.00
C ASN A 149 9.14 18.17 8.17
N LEU A 150 8.58 16.98 7.89
CA LEU A 150 8.40 15.91 8.88
C LEU A 150 9.75 15.43 9.43
N ILE A 151 10.74 15.19 8.58
CA ILE A 151 12.10 14.78 8.97
C ILE A 151 12.78 15.83 9.84
N ARG A 152 12.55 17.12 9.55
CA ARG A 152 13.09 18.24 10.31
C ARG A 152 12.26 18.56 11.57
N ASN A 153 11.18 17.82 11.82
CA ASN A 153 10.22 18.05 12.92
C ASN A 153 9.66 19.48 12.93
N LYS A 154 9.46 20.08 11.75
CA LYS A 154 8.93 21.45 11.62
C LYS A 154 7.41 21.53 11.69
N ILE A 155 6.75 20.38 11.71
CA ILE A 155 5.31 20.20 11.50
C ILE A 155 4.62 19.65 12.75
N ILE A 156 5.37 19.17 13.73
CA ILE A 156 4.82 18.69 15.00
C ILE A 156 5.82 19.14 16.05
N ASN A 157 5.37 19.91 17.04
CA ASN A 157 6.16 20.24 18.23
C ASN A 157 6.30 19.00 19.14
N GLU A 158 6.76 17.87 18.57
CA GLU A 158 7.08 16.66 19.32
C GLU A 158 8.42 16.88 20.02
N HIS A 159 8.50 16.51 21.29
CA HIS A 159 9.71 16.65 22.10
C HIS A 159 10.35 15.28 22.42
N ASP A 160 9.60 14.18 22.28
CA ASP A 160 10.10 12.82 22.49
C ASP A 160 10.99 12.36 21.32
N ASN A 161 12.27 12.14 21.64
CA ASN A 161 13.26 11.64 20.70
C ASN A 161 12.91 10.28 20.08
N LYS A 162 12.22 9.39 20.80
CA LYS A 162 11.80 8.09 20.26
C LYS A 162 10.77 8.28 19.15
N LYS A 163 9.77 9.14 19.38
CA LYS A 163 8.75 9.47 18.37
C LYS A 163 9.34 10.21 17.17
N LYS A 164 10.27 11.15 17.39
CA LYS A 164 11.01 11.81 16.29
C LYS A 164 11.74 10.81 15.40
N ASN A 165 12.43 9.84 16.01
CA ASN A 165 13.14 8.80 15.26
C ASN A 165 12.16 7.90 14.50
N PHE A 166 11.01 7.59 15.10
CA PHE A 166 9.93 6.86 14.44
C PHE A 166 9.39 7.62 13.22
N TYR A 167 9.04 8.90 13.36
CA TYR A 167 8.55 9.74 12.27
C TYR A 167 9.58 9.90 11.16
N ARG A 168 10.85 10.11 11.51
CA ARG A 168 11.94 10.15 10.54
C ARG A 168 12.08 8.83 9.77
N ALA A 169 12.00 7.70 10.46
CA ALA A 169 12.07 6.38 9.83
C ALA A 169 10.90 6.14 8.88
N VAL A 170 9.69 6.56 9.27
CA VAL A 170 8.54 6.58 8.37
C VAL A 170 8.81 7.45 7.14
N ALA A 171 9.24 8.69 7.35
CA ALA A 171 9.39 9.67 6.28
C ALA A 171 10.36 9.17 5.21
N ILE A 172 11.45 8.52 5.65
CA ILE A 172 12.40 7.83 4.76
C ILE A 172 11.73 6.70 3.97
N ARG A 173 10.80 5.93 4.57
CA ARG A 173 10.06 4.87 3.87
C ARG A 173 9.09 5.42 2.83
N ILE A 174 8.40 6.51 3.13
CA ILE A 174 7.54 7.21 2.16
C ILE A 174 8.37 7.61 0.94
N LEU A 175 9.53 8.25 1.15
CA LEU A 175 10.41 8.68 0.06
C LEU A 175 10.94 7.50 -0.77
N LYS A 176 11.28 6.39 -0.12
CA LYS A 176 11.71 5.16 -0.81
C LYS A 176 10.56 4.52 -1.59
N GLY A 177 9.33 4.67 -1.12
CA GLY A 177 8.16 4.02 -1.67
C GLY A 177 8.15 2.51 -1.46
N TYR A 178 7.22 1.85 -2.14
CA TYR A 178 7.15 0.38 -2.19
C TYR A 178 8.07 -0.15 -3.30
N PRO A 179 8.76 -1.28 -3.07
CA PRO A 179 9.50 -1.99 -4.12
C PRO A 179 8.51 -2.74 -5.03
N LEU A 180 7.83 -2.00 -5.90
CA LEU A 180 6.77 -2.52 -6.77
C LEU A 180 7.30 -3.32 -7.99
N SER A 181 8.60 -3.63 -8.01
CA SER A 181 9.30 -4.31 -9.11
C SER A 181 8.77 -5.71 -9.43
N VAL A 182 8.03 -6.33 -8.50
CA VAL A 182 7.44 -7.67 -8.68
C VAL A 182 6.40 -7.71 -9.80
N LEU A 183 5.88 -6.57 -10.26
CA LEU A 183 4.75 -6.53 -11.20
C LEU A 183 5.10 -6.73 -12.68
N SER A 184 6.31 -6.35 -13.12
CA SER A 184 6.71 -6.56 -14.52
C SER A 184 7.14 -8.00 -14.79
N GLU A 185 7.84 -8.62 -13.84
CA GLU A 185 8.35 -9.99 -13.96
C GLU A 185 7.27 -11.05 -13.69
N TYR A 186 6.36 -10.80 -12.73
CA TYR A 186 5.25 -11.73 -12.45
C TYR A 186 4.17 -11.70 -13.54
N LYS A 187 3.83 -10.53 -14.12
CA LYS A 187 2.99 -10.47 -15.35
C LYS A 187 3.61 -11.30 -16.45
N SER A 188 4.93 -11.20 -16.65
CA SER A 188 5.66 -11.96 -17.68
C SER A 188 5.68 -13.47 -17.41
N ALA A 189 5.82 -13.90 -16.15
CA ALA A 189 5.86 -15.32 -15.77
C ALA A 189 4.47 -15.99 -15.81
N VAL A 190 3.42 -15.29 -15.35
CA VAL A 190 2.04 -15.81 -15.35
C VAL A 190 1.45 -15.85 -16.76
N LEU A 191 1.71 -14.83 -17.60
CA LEU A 191 1.32 -14.88 -19.02
C LEU A 191 1.99 -16.06 -19.73
N LYS A 192 3.28 -16.30 -19.50
CA LYS A 192 3.98 -17.48 -20.03
C LYS A 192 3.41 -18.80 -19.52
N ALA A 193 3.03 -18.89 -18.25
CA ALA A 193 2.46 -20.11 -17.68
C ALA A 193 1.06 -20.43 -18.24
N ASN A 194 0.24 -19.39 -18.49
CA ASN A 194 -1.09 -19.52 -19.05
C ASN A 194 -1.07 -19.83 -20.57
N ASP A 195 -0.10 -19.28 -21.31
CA ASP A 195 0.14 -19.63 -22.72
C ASP A 195 0.58 -21.10 -22.87
N ILE A 196 1.40 -21.61 -21.95
CA ILE A 196 1.80 -23.02 -21.96
C ILE A 196 0.62 -23.94 -21.64
N GLN A 197 -0.26 -23.57 -20.70
CA GLN A 197 -1.46 -24.35 -20.40
C GLN A 197 -2.48 -24.35 -21.55
N SER A 198 -2.66 -23.23 -22.26
CA SER A 198 -3.58 -23.13 -23.40
C SER A 198 -3.07 -23.92 -24.62
N LEU A 199 -1.75 -23.94 -24.87
CA LEU A 199 -1.11 -24.78 -25.87
C LEU A 199 -1.22 -26.28 -25.55
N GLN A 200 -1.03 -26.67 -24.29
CA GLN A 200 -1.19 -28.06 -23.87
C GLN A 200 -2.64 -28.56 -23.94
N TYR A 201 -3.61 -27.66 -23.74
CA TYR A 201 -5.04 -27.96 -23.89
C TYR A 201 -5.44 -28.12 -25.36
N SER A 202 -4.94 -27.28 -26.27
CA SER A 202 -5.24 -27.37 -27.69
C SER A 202 -4.61 -28.61 -28.34
N ASP A 203 -3.37 -28.97 -27.96
CA ASP A 203 -2.70 -30.18 -28.43
C ASP A 203 -3.42 -31.47 -27.99
N LYS A 204 -3.99 -31.48 -26.78
CA LYS A 204 -4.80 -32.61 -26.29
C LYS A 204 -6.13 -32.74 -27.03
N GLN A 205 -6.76 -31.64 -27.44
CA GLN A 205 -8.00 -31.68 -28.22
C GLN A 205 -7.75 -32.11 -29.68
N ASN A 206 -6.69 -31.60 -30.31
CA ASN A 206 -6.31 -32.00 -31.68
C ASN A 206 -5.93 -33.49 -31.77
N ARG A 207 -5.27 -34.05 -30.75
CA ARG A 207 -4.98 -35.50 -30.69
C ARG A 207 -6.21 -36.38 -30.44
N ARG A 208 -7.30 -35.83 -29.89
CA ARG A 208 -8.58 -36.55 -29.72
C ARG A 208 -9.42 -36.53 -30.99
N LEU A 209 -9.35 -35.45 -31.78
CA LEU A 209 -10.04 -35.34 -33.07
C LEU A 209 -9.41 -36.23 -34.14
N ASN A 210 -8.08 -36.41 -34.14
CA ASN A 210 -7.37 -37.25 -35.12
C ASN A 210 -7.38 -38.76 -34.82
N LYS A 211 -8.08 -39.22 -33.78
CA LYS A 211 -8.22 -40.65 -33.43
C LYS A 211 -9.65 -41.18 -33.65
N GLY A 212 -10.51 -40.40 -34.29
CA GLY A 212 -11.91 -40.73 -34.56
C GLY A 212 -12.24 -40.88 -36.04
N ILE A 213 -11.33 -41.47 -36.84
CA ILE A 213 -11.59 -41.97 -38.20
C ILE A 213 -11.03 -43.39 -38.29
#